data_AF-A0A976PHI9-F1
#
_entry.id   AF-A0A976PHI9-F1
#
_cell.length_a   1.000
_cell.length_b   1.000
_cell.length_c   1.000
_cell.angle_alpha   90.00
_cell.angle_beta   90.00
_cell.angle_gamma   90.00
#
_symmetry.space_group_name_H-M   'P 1'
#
loop_
_entity.id
_entity.type
_entity.pdbx_description
1 polymer ?
#
loop_
_entity_poly.entity_id
_entity_poly.type
_entity_poly.pdbx_seq_one_letter_code
_entity_poly.pdbx_strand_id
1 'polypeptide(L)' 'MDEKDLQKAIDLLKTVVNDSNVKNQKFIDLTLVQAPERPKYQKALLVTRTMVEHGKITEEELKIRLGL' A
#
# COMPACT_ATOMS: atom_id res chain seq x y z
N MET A 1 1.17 4.17 -16.56
CA MET A 1 1.25 3.65 -15.18
C MET A 1 0.58 2.30 -15.25
N ASP A 2 1.41 1.29 -15.23
CA ASP A 2 1.06 -0.02 -15.74
C ASP A 2 0.88 -1.00 -14.58
N GLU A 3 0.30 -2.17 -14.84
CA GLU A 3 0.05 -3.18 -13.80
C GLU A 3 1.33 -3.59 -13.05
N LYS A 4 2.48 -3.50 -13.74
CA LYS A 4 3.81 -3.74 -13.17
C LYS A 4 4.21 -2.71 -12.10
N ASP A 5 3.81 -1.45 -12.26
CA ASP A 5 4.08 -0.40 -11.26
C ASP A 5 3.20 -0.58 -10.03
N LEU A 6 1.94 -0.98 -10.25
CA LEU A 6 1.01 -1.31 -9.18
C LEU A 6 1.52 -2.49 -8.34
N GLN A 7 1.94 -3.58 -8.99
CA GLN A 7 2.43 -4.75 -8.27
C GLN A 7 3.65 -4.42 -7.40
N LYS A 8 4.63 -3.68 -7.95
CA LYS A 8 5.79 -3.20 -7.18
C LYS A 8 5.40 -2.32 -5.99
N ALA A 9 4.41 -1.45 -6.17
CA ALA A 9 3.91 -0.60 -5.10
C ALA A 9 3.26 -1.43 -3.99
N ILE A 10 2.43 -2.43 -4.35
CA ILE A 10 1.80 -3.35 -3.40
C ILE A 10 2.86 -4.16 -2.63
N ASP A 11 3.84 -4.75 -3.33
CA ASP A 11 4.90 -5.52 -2.69
C ASP A 11 5.73 -4.68 -1.73
N LEU A 12 5.99 -3.42 -2.08
CA LEU A 12 6.65 -2.48 -1.17
C LEU A 12 5.79 -2.18 0.06
N LEU A 13 4.50 -1.87 -0.13
CA LEU A 13 3.60 -1.52 0.97
C LEU A 13 3.33 -2.69 1.92
N LYS A 14 3.32 -3.93 1.43
CA LYS A 14 3.21 -5.14 2.28
C LYS A 14 4.30 -5.22 3.36
N THR A 15 5.49 -4.72 3.07
CA THR A 15 6.61 -4.74 4.05
C THR A 15 6.38 -3.85 5.26
N VAL A 16 5.40 -2.95 5.18
CA VAL A 16 5.04 -2.00 6.24
C VAL A 16 3.58 -2.17 6.70
N VAL A 17 2.93 -3.27 6.32
CA VAL A 17 1.63 -3.63 6.88
C VAL A 17 1.85 -4.19 8.27
N ASN A 18 1.23 -3.56 9.26
CA ASN A 18 1.35 -3.90 10.66
C ASN A 18 -0.04 -4.17 11.27
N ASP A 19 -0.06 -4.99 12.31
CA ASP A 19 -1.27 -5.27 13.07
C ASP A 19 -1.61 -4.09 14.00
N SER A 20 -2.89 -3.75 14.06
CA SER A 20 -3.41 -2.78 15.03
C SER A 20 -3.58 -3.42 16.40
N ASN A 21 -3.60 -2.59 17.43
CA ASN A 21 -4.03 -2.99 18.78
C ASN A 21 -5.50 -3.42 18.81
N VAL A 22 -6.27 -3.11 17.76
CA VAL A 22 -7.63 -3.61 17.55
C VAL A 22 -7.56 -4.96 16.84
N LYS A 23 -8.20 -5.96 17.44
CA LYS A 23 -8.22 -7.35 16.95
C LYS A 23 -8.70 -7.41 15.49
N ASN A 24 -7.92 -8.09 14.63
CA ASN A 24 -8.18 -8.28 13.20
C ASN A 24 -8.20 -7.00 12.35
N GLN A 25 -7.57 -5.92 12.80
CA GLN A 25 -7.39 -4.72 11.99
C GLN A 25 -5.91 -4.56 11.64
N LYS A 26 -5.60 -4.38 10.36
CA LYS A 26 -4.25 -4.09 9.89
C LYS A 26 -4.20 -2.70 9.25
N PHE A 27 -3.03 -2.10 9.25
CA PHE A 27 -2.82 -0.78 8.65
C PHE A 27 -1.40 -0.66 8.08
N ILE A 28 -1.21 0.33 7.21
CA ILE A 28 0.11 0.66 6.67
C ILE A 28 0.80 1.60 7.65
N ASP A 29 1.92 1.14 8.20
CA ASP A 29 2.71 1.87 9.19
C ASP A 29 4.02 2.39 8.59
N LEU A 30 4.00 3.65 8.13
CA LEU A 30 5.20 4.30 7.60
C LEU A 30 6.23 4.66 8.69
N THR A 31 5.91 4.50 9.98
CA THR A 31 6.86 4.75 11.06
C THR A 31 7.96 3.68 11.11
N LEU A 32 7.68 2.48 10.61
CA LEU A 32 8.64 1.38 10.45
C LEU A 32 9.74 1.68 9.41
N VAL A 33 9.54 2.69 8.56
CA VAL A 33 10.45 3.07 7.47
C VAL A 33 11.37 4.20 7.91
N GLN A 34 12.66 4.06 7.61
CA GLN A 34 13.64 5.12 7.81
C GLN A 34 13.29 6.37 6.99
N ALA A 35 13.54 7.56 7.55
CA ALA A 35 13.25 8.84 6.92
C ALA A 35 13.65 8.96 5.43
N PRO A 36 14.86 8.55 4.98
CA PRO A 36 15.24 8.65 3.56
C PRO A 36 14.43 7.76 2.62
N GLU A 37 13.84 6.67 3.13
CA GLU A 37 13.05 5.73 2.31
C GLU A 37 11.56 6.07 2.29
N ARG A 38 11.06 6.88 3.23
CA ARG A 38 9.65 7.30 3.29
C ARG A 38 9.09 7.85 1.96
N PRO A 39 9.81 8.66 1.18
CA PRO A 39 9.30 9.15 -0.11
C PRO A 39 8.96 8.01 -1.09
N LYS A 40 9.70 6.89 -1.04
CA LYS A 40 9.45 5.70 -1.88
C LYS A 40 8.11 5.06 -1.54
N TYR A 41 7.79 4.94 -0.26
CA TYR A 41 6.53 4.37 0.22
C TYR A 41 5.35 5.32 -0.01
N GLN A 42 5.54 6.63 0.17
CA GLN A 42 4.53 7.63 -0.17
C GLN A 42 4.20 7.60 -1.67
N LYS A 43 5.21 7.44 -2.54
CA LYS A 43 4.99 7.25 -3.97
C LYS A 43 4.20 5.96 -4.25
N ALA A 44 4.49 4.86 -3.55
CA ALA A 44 3.73 3.63 -3.69
C ALA A 44 2.25 3.79 -3.28
N LEU A 45 1.97 4.52 -2.20
CA LEU A 45 0.59 4.88 -1.81
C LEU A 45 -0.12 5.72 -2.87
N LEU A 46 0.59 6.66 -3.49
CA LEU A 46 0.03 7.46 -4.58
C LEU A 46 -0.31 6.59 -5.79
N VAL A 47 0.59 5.68 -6.18
CA VAL A 47 0.38 4.75 -7.30
C VAL A 47 -0.86 3.88 -7.06
N THR A 48 -1.00 3.27 -5.89
CA THR A 48 -2.17 2.43 -5.58
C THR A 48 -3.46 3.24 -5.59
N ARG A 49 -3.44 4.46 -5.02
CA ARG A 49 -4.60 5.35 -5.02
C ARG A 49 -5.03 5.79 -6.42
N THR A 50 -4.07 6.19 -7.27
CA THR A 50 -4.38 6.56 -8.66
C THR A 50 -4.96 5.40 -9.46
N MET A 51 -4.53 4.15 -9.21
CA MET A 51 -5.12 2.97 -9.87
C MET A 51 -6.56 2.72 -9.45
N VAL A 52 -6.88 2.97 -8.17
CA VAL A 52 -8.26 2.94 -7.67
C VAL A 52 -9.10 4.05 -8.29
N GLU A 53 -8.60 5.29 -8.30
CA GLU A 53 -9.29 6.46 -8.86
C GLU A 53 -9.56 6.31 -10.36
N HIS A 54 -8.66 5.65 -11.08
CA HIS A 54 -8.82 5.36 -12.51
C HIS A 54 -9.70 4.11 -12.77
N GLY A 55 -10.24 3.47 -11.73
CA GLY A 55 -11.09 2.28 -11.83
C GLY A 55 -10.36 1.04 -12.36
N LYS A 56 -9.02 0.99 -12.26
CA LYS A 56 -8.22 -0.17 -12.68
C LYS A 56 -8.32 -1.31 -11.68
N ILE A 57 -8.47 -0.98 -10.39
CA ILE A 57 -8.74 -1.91 -9.29
C ILE A 57 -9.76 -1.26 -8.35
N THR A 58 -10.45 -2.05 -7.55
CA THR A 58 -11.32 -1.51 -6.49
C THR A 58 -10.54 -1.32 -5.18
N GLU A 59 -11.08 -0.49 -4.27
CA GLU A 59 -10.51 -0.36 -2.91
C GLU A 59 -10.50 -1.69 -2.17
N GLU A 60 -11.51 -2.52 -2.37
CA GLU A 60 -11.63 -3.84 -1.74
C GLU A 60 -10.56 -4.80 -2.28
N GLU A 61 -10.36 -4.82 -3.59
CA GLU A 61 -9.29 -5.60 -4.21
C GLU A 61 -7.91 -5.14 -3.74
N LEU A 62 -7.70 -3.82 -3.62
CA LEU A 62 -6.45 -3.27 -3.09
C LEU A 62 -6.20 -3.73 -1.64
N LYS A 63 -7.22 -3.72 -0.77
CA LYS A 63 -7.11 -4.20 0.62
C LYS A 63 -6.74 -5.68 0.68
N ILE A 64 -7.41 -6.52 -0.10
CA ILE A 64 -7.10 -7.96 -0.20
C ILE A 64 -5.65 -8.16 -0.67
N ARG A 65 -5.23 -7.43 -1.71
CA ARG A 65 -3.87 -7.52 -2.23
C ARG A 65 -2.82 -7.06 -1.22
N LEU A 66 -3.12 -6.07 -0.37
CA LEU A 66 -2.23 -5.57 0.68
C LEU A 66 -2.29 -6.42 1.97
N GLY A 67 -3.33 -7.24 2.15
CA GLY A 67 -3.57 -8.00 3.37
C GLY A 67 -4.11 -7.14 4.52
N LEU A 68 -4.91 -6.12 4.19
CA LEU A 68 -5.57 -5.19 5.10
C LEU A 68 -6.99 -5.61 5.46
#